data_AF-A0A2M7RCL2-F1
#
_entry.id   AF-A0A2M7RCL2-F1
#
_cell.length_a   1.000
_cell.length_b   1.000
_cell.length_c   1.000
_cell.angle_alpha   90.00
_cell.angle_beta   90.00
_cell.angle_gamma   90.00
#
_symmetry.space_group_name_H-M   'P 1'
#
loop_
_entity.id
_entity.type
_entity.pdbx_description
1 polymer ?
#
loop_
_entity_poly.entity_id
_entity_poly.type
_entity_poly.pdbx_seq_one_letter_code
_entity_poly.pdbx_strand_id
1 'polypeptide(L)'
;MREETRGKWVKYQKDTEPTALWASLQNKGTAWCTKGFTTAKTQLEGGDFYVYYTLDKKGQATIPRIAIRMQGNDIGEVRGVEDSDQNMEGNMIAIAEKKLNTFPGAEQYKEKTADMKQLTEIYSRHKQGEELTKEDLRFLYEIDKPIQGFGYKKDPRIEELTRDVAKDVSIIFECTQEQIARNINEVDEGTKAYIREWSIDVYKVIKNYPNIIHLYESFPDKKIFMQTLETDPTIDSPDTAKQALEDKNILLIMLEEILEKTEFSKEKQEYDLVRFSVKQLGFPNGATTDEIYTKAKELGLDLCPAEVGPQLRLQNTSKEWMLIAMKQIIDRSGDPRLFVLDRSGGQLGLSGYSAWSDDWWSSSRRFVFHDCKLET
;
A
#
# COMPACT_ATOMS: atom_id res chain seq x y z
N MET A 1 -32.75 -13.81 6.91
CA MET A 1 -32.68 -13.85 5.44
C MET A 1 -31.24 -13.74 4.94
N ARG A 2 -30.39 -12.87 5.52
CA ARG A 2 -28.97 -12.76 5.12
C ARG A 2 -28.18 -14.09 5.26
N GLU A 3 -28.53 -14.94 6.23
CA GLU A 3 -27.94 -16.29 6.38
C GLU A 3 -28.30 -17.31 5.30
N GLU A 4 -29.42 -17.15 4.58
CA GLU A 4 -29.80 -18.12 3.53
C GLU A 4 -28.84 -18.00 2.35
N THR A 5 -28.27 -19.12 1.94
CA THR A 5 -27.28 -19.19 0.86
C THR A 5 -27.76 -20.02 -0.32
N ARG A 6 -28.83 -20.82 -0.17
CA ARG A 6 -29.37 -21.61 -1.28
C ARG A 6 -30.07 -20.71 -2.29
N GLY A 7 -29.94 -21.07 -3.56
CA GLY A 7 -30.36 -20.21 -4.64
C GLY A 7 -29.94 -20.73 -6.01
N LYS A 8 -30.12 -19.90 -7.02
CA LYS A 8 -29.70 -20.21 -8.40
C LYS A 8 -29.16 -18.99 -9.12
N TRP A 9 -28.25 -19.25 -10.05
CA TRP A 9 -27.82 -18.27 -11.04
C TRP A 9 -28.87 -18.14 -12.14
N VAL A 10 -29.16 -16.90 -12.53
CA VAL A 10 -29.94 -16.57 -13.73
C VAL A 10 -29.02 -15.78 -14.66
N LYS A 11 -28.96 -16.23 -15.92
CA LYS A 11 -28.28 -15.53 -17.01
C LYS A 11 -29.29 -14.66 -17.75
N TYR A 12 -28.97 -13.39 -17.93
CA TYR A 12 -29.63 -12.47 -18.83
C TYR A 12 -28.71 -12.27 -20.02
N GLN A 13 -29.19 -12.63 -21.20
CA GLN A 13 -28.37 -12.72 -22.40
C GLN A 13 -28.09 -11.32 -22.96
N LYS A 14 -26.87 -11.14 -23.46
CA LYS A 14 -26.47 -9.95 -24.21
C LYS A 14 -27.47 -9.63 -25.33
N ASP A 15 -27.68 -8.34 -25.59
CA ASP A 15 -28.52 -7.83 -26.68
C ASP A 15 -30.00 -8.28 -26.61
N THR A 16 -30.50 -8.55 -25.40
CA THR A 16 -31.92 -8.84 -25.14
C THR A 16 -32.63 -7.71 -24.42
N GLU A 17 -33.97 -7.70 -24.50
CA GLU A 17 -34.80 -6.71 -23.80
C GLU A 17 -34.55 -6.74 -22.28
N PRO A 18 -34.26 -5.58 -21.67
CA PRO A 18 -33.84 -5.52 -20.26
C PRO A 18 -34.98 -5.81 -19.27
N THR A 19 -36.23 -5.92 -19.73
CA THR A 19 -37.44 -6.06 -18.90
C THR A 19 -37.32 -7.16 -17.85
N ALA A 20 -36.78 -8.33 -18.20
CA ALA A 20 -36.65 -9.45 -17.26
C ALA A 20 -35.63 -9.18 -16.14
N LEU A 21 -34.48 -8.59 -16.48
CA LEU A 21 -33.44 -8.20 -15.52
C LEU A 21 -33.91 -7.02 -14.66
N TRP A 22 -34.49 -6.01 -15.29
CA TRP A 22 -35.01 -4.84 -14.60
C TRP A 22 -36.08 -5.26 -13.59
N ALA A 23 -37.09 -6.04 -14.02
CA ALA A 23 -38.21 -6.45 -13.17
C ALA A 23 -37.76 -7.30 -11.98
N SER A 24 -36.76 -8.18 -12.14
CA SER A 24 -36.29 -9.04 -11.06
C SER A 24 -35.56 -8.30 -9.94
N LEU A 25 -35.07 -7.08 -10.21
CA LEU A 25 -34.35 -6.23 -9.25
C LEU A 25 -35.25 -5.19 -8.56
N GLN A 26 -36.50 -5.00 -9.03
CA GLN A 26 -37.40 -3.99 -8.47
C GLN A 26 -37.82 -4.33 -7.04
N ASN A 27 -37.81 -3.31 -6.17
CA ASN A 27 -38.20 -3.42 -4.76
C ASN A 27 -37.40 -4.46 -3.95
N LYS A 28 -36.17 -4.77 -4.40
CA LYS A 28 -35.27 -5.71 -3.71
C LYS A 28 -34.25 -5.05 -2.78
N GLY A 29 -34.20 -3.71 -2.76
CA GLY A 29 -33.30 -2.96 -1.89
C GLY A 29 -31.82 -3.02 -2.29
N THR A 30 -31.50 -3.44 -3.53
CA THR A 30 -30.11 -3.45 -3.98
C THR A 30 -29.58 -2.03 -4.21
N ALA A 31 -28.30 -1.85 -3.90
CA ALA A 31 -27.57 -0.61 -4.20
C ALA A 31 -27.11 -0.53 -5.68
N TRP A 32 -27.41 -1.55 -6.48
CA TRP A 32 -26.99 -1.64 -7.88
C TRP A 32 -27.68 -0.61 -8.75
N CYS A 33 -26.91 0.12 -9.56
CA CYS A 33 -27.45 1.00 -10.60
C CYS A 33 -28.29 0.24 -11.64
N THR A 34 -28.04 -1.06 -11.83
CA THR A 34 -28.77 -1.96 -12.75
C THR A 34 -30.28 -2.05 -12.46
N LYS A 35 -30.76 -1.61 -11.28
CA LYS A 35 -32.19 -1.49 -11.03
C LYS A 35 -32.88 -0.42 -11.89
N GLY A 36 -32.13 0.51 -12.48
CA GLY A 36 -32.62 1.46 -13.48
C GLY A 36 -32.72 0.81 -14.87
N PHE A 37 -33.86 0.99 -15.56
CA PHE A 37 -34.13 0.35 -16.85
C PHE A 37 -33.07 0.68 -17.92
N THR A 38 -32.70 1.96 -18.05
CA THR A 38 -31.66 2.41 -19.00
C THR A 38 -30.31 1.78 -18.69
N THR A 39 -29.94 1.68 -17.40
CA THR A 39 -28.67 1.06 -17.00
C THR A 39 -28.67 -0.44 -17.26
N ALA A 40 -29.77 -1.14 -17.00
CA ALA A 40 -29.90 -2.56 -17.35
C ALA A 40 -29.74 -2.77 -18.86
N LYS A 41 -30.34 -1.91 -19.70
CA LYS A 41 -30.19 -1.92 -21.15
C LYS A 41 -28.71 -1.79 -21.55
N THR A 42 -28.05 -0.72 -21.12
CA THR A 42 -26.63 -0.47 -21.46
C THR A 42 -25.70 -1.60 -21.01
N GLN A 43 -25.96 -2.22 -19.86
CA GLN A 43 -25.14 -3.34 -19.40
C GLN A 43 -25.35 -4.61 -20.23
N LEU A 44 -26.57 -4.86 -20.71
CA LEU A 44 -26.87 -5.98 -21.61
C LEU A 44 -26.37 -5.76 -23.04
N GLU A 45 -26.24 -4.51 -23.50
CA GLU A 45 -25.53 -4.18 -24.74
C GLU A 45 -24.02 -4.47 -24.61
N GLY A 46 -23.47 -4.29 -23.40
CA GLY A 46 -22.07 -4.55 -23.10
C GLY A 46 -21.69 -6.03 -23.00
N GLY A 47 -22.60 -6.89 -22.52
CA GLY A 47 -22.34 -8.31 -22.33
C GLY A 47 -23.47 -9.05 -21.62
N ASP A 48 -23.29 -10.35 -21.40
CA ASP A 48 -24.20 -11.12 -20.54
C ASP A 48 -24.23 -10.55 -19.11
N PHE A 49 -25.34 -10.71 -18.41
CA PHE A 49 -25.48 -10.33 -17.02
C PHE A 49 -25.93 -11.53 -16.18
N TYR A 50 -25.26 -11.78 -15.07
CA TYR A 50 -25.59 -12.89 -14.18
C TYR A 50 -26.02 -12.36 -12.82
N VAL A 51 -27.11 -12.91 -12.29
CA VAL A 51 -27.54 -12.64 -10.92
C VAL A 51 -27.73 -13.94 -10.16
N TYR A 52 -27.15 -14.01 -8.97
CA TYR A 52 -27.46 -15.07 -8.02
C TYR A 52 -28.63 -14.65 -7.15
N TYR A 53 -29.70 -15.45 -7.18
CA TYR A 53 -30.88 -15.24 -6.35
C TYR A 53 -30.96 -16.31 -5.28
N THR A 54 -31.04 -15.89 -4.02
CA THR A 54 -31.33 -16.76 -2.88
C THR A 54 -32.83 -16.99 -2.71
N LEU A 55 -33.18 -18.07 -2.01
CA LEU A 55 -34.56 -18.44 -1.73
C LEU A 55 -35.23 -17.41 -0.82
N ASP A 56 -36.45 -17.00 -1.19
CA ASP A 56 -37.34 -16.24 -0.34
C ASP A 56 -38.07 -17.14 0.67
N LYS A 57 -38.92 -16.55 1.51
CA LYS A 57 -39.73 -17.27 2.51
C LYS A 57 -40.68 -18.32 1.91
N LYS A 58 -40.96 -18.27 0.60
CA LYS A 58 -41.79 -19.23 -0.14
C LYS A 58 -40.95 -20.28 -0.86
N GLY A 59 -39.63 -20.30 -0.65
CA GLY A 59 -38.71 -21.22 -1.29
C GLY A 59 -38.41 -20.89 -2.76
N GLN A 60 -38.73 -19.68 -3.22
CA GLN A 60 -38.47 -19.25 -4.60
C GLN A 60 -37.20 -18.41 -4.66
N ALA A 61 -36.33 -18.67 -5.64
CA ALA A 61 -35.10 -17.91 -5.83
C ALA A 61 -35.39 -16.52 -6.41
N THR A 62 -35.75 -15.55 -5.55
CA THR A 62 -36.19 -14.20 -5.94
C THR A 62 -35.45 -13.07 -5.23
N ILE A 63 -34.51 -13.39 -4.32
CA ILE A 63 -33.76 -12.39 -3.55
C ILE A 63 -32.35 -12.24 -4.15
N PRO A 64 -32.06 -11.17 -4.91
CA PRO A 64 -30.74 -10.98 -5.53
C PRO A 64 -29.66 -10.74 -4.48
N ARG A 65 -28.50 -11.38 -4.62
CA ARG A 65 -27.37 -11.28 -3.69
C ARG A 65 -26.04 -10.96 -4.36
N ILE A 66 -25.83 -11.50 -5.57
CA ILE A 66 -24.60 -11.32 -6.34
C ILE A 66 -24.97 -10.90 -7.75
N ALA A 67 -24.29 -9.90 -8.29
CA ALA A 67 -24.35 -9.53 -9.70
C ALA A 67 -22.96 -9.66 -10.36
N ILE A 68 -22.91 -10.22 -11.57
CA ILE A 68 -21.72 -10.25 -12.42
C ILE A 68 -22.11 -9.63 -13.76
N ARG A 69 -21.49 -8.50 -14.10
CA ARG A 69 -21.63 -7.83 -15.39
C ARG A 69 -20.49 -8.26 -16.30
N MET A 70 -20.81 -8.80 -17.46
CA MET A 70 -19.80 -9.07 -18.49
C MET A 70 -19.58 -7.84 -19.39
N GLN A 71 -18.38 -7.75 -19.97
CA GLN A 71 -18.01 -6.83 -21.04
C GLN A 71 -17.42 -7.67 -22.17
N GLY A 72 -18.20 -7.92 -23.21
CA GLY A 72 -17.88 -8.99 -24.16
C GLY A 72 -17.82 -10.33 -23.45
N ASN A 73 -16.67 -11.00 -23.52
CA ASN A 73 -16.41 -12.29 -22.85
C ASN A 73 -15.75 -12.14 -21.48
N ASP A 74 -15.30 -10.94 -21.13
CA ASP A 74 -14.56 -10.69 -19.89
C ASP A 74 -15.50 -10.22 -18.78
N ILE A 75 -15.11 -10.46 -17.53
CA ILE A 75 -15.84 -9.94 -16.38
C ILE A 75 -15.55 -8.44 -16.28
N GLY A 76 -16.59 -7.62 -16.48
CA GLY A 76 -16.49 -6.18 -16.31
C GLY A 76 -16.64 -5.73 -14.86
N GLU A 77 -17.48 -6.41 -14.06
CA GLU A 77 -17.71 -6.06 -12.66
C GLU A 77 -18.40 -7.17 -11.87
N VAL A 78 -18.11 -7.26 -10.56
CA VAL A 78 -18.74 -8.19 -9.62
C VAL A 78 -19.21 -7.41 -8.40
N ARG A 79 -20.47 -7.57 -8.00
CA ARG A 79 -21.10 -6.72 -6.97
C ARG A 79 -21.92 -7.55 -5.98
N GLY A 80 -21.88 -7.16 -4.71
CA GLY A 80 -22.70 -7.72 -3.65
C GLY A 80 -23.79 -6.77 -3.16
N VAL A 81 -24.44 -7.11 -2.05
CA VAL A 81 -25.55 -6.35 -1.45
C VAL A 81 -25.39 -6.13 0.06
N GLU A 82 -24.19 -6.31 0.61
CA GLU A 82 -23.94 -6.13 2.05
C GLU A 82 -24.29 -4.70 2.50
N ASP A 83 -23.84 -3.71 1.71
CA ASP A 83 -23.99 -2.28 1.97
C ASP A 83 -24.23 -1.46 0.69
N SER A 84 -24.28 -0.13 0.83
CA SER A 84 -24.43 0.81 -0.28
C SER A 84 -23.23 0.88 -1.23
N ASP A 85 -22.05 0.49 -0.75
CA ASP A 85 -20.82 0.43 -1.54
C ASP A 85 -20.70 -0.90 -2.30
N GLN A 86 -21.72 -1.76 -2.22
CA GLN A 86 -21.88 -3.00 -2.97
C GLN A 86 -20.84 -4.07 -2.59
N ASN A 87 -20.39 -4.05 -1.34
CA ASN A 87 -19.57 -5.11 -0.77
C ASN A 87 -20.28 -6.46 -0.82
N MET A 88 -19.46 -7.51 -0.89
CA MET A 88 -19.94 -8.88 -0.93
C MET A 88 -20.16 -9.42 0.48
N GLU A 89 -21.33 -9.98 0.71
CA GLU A 89 -21.63 -10.62 1.98
C GLU A 89 -20.71 -11.82 2.18
N GLY A 90 -20.15 -11.97 3.38
CA GLY A 90 -19.13 -12.99 3.65
C GLY A 90 -19.58 -14.42 3.31
N ASN A 91 -20.83 -14.75 3.60
CA ASN A 91 -21.41 -16.06 3.29
C ASN A 91 -21.71 -16.29 1.79
N MET A 92 -21.59 -15.25 0.95
CA MET A 92 -21.77 -15.33 -0.50
C MET A 92 -20.44 -15.51 -1.26
N ILE A 93 -19.29 -15.30 -0.61
CA ILE A 93 -17.96 -15.30 -1.25
C ILE A 93 -17.67 -16.62 -1.99
N ALA A 94 -17.93 -17.77 -1.35
CA ALA A 94 -17.69 -19.07 -1.96
C ALA A 94 -18.58 -19.33 -3.19
N ILE A 95 -19.82 -18.82 -3.18
CA ILE A 95 -20.76 -18.93 -4.30
C ILE A 95 -20.30 -18.04 -5.47
N ALA A 96 -19.84 -16.82 -5.16
CA ALA A 96 -19.27 -15.90 -6.13
C ALA A 96 -18.03 -16.51 -6.79
N GLU A 97 -17.05 -16.93 -5.99
CA GLU A 97 -15.79 -17.52 -6.46
C GLU A 97 -16.02 -18.74 -7.37
N LYS A 98 -16.90 -19.66 -6.97
CA LYS A 98 -17.26 -20.83 -7.79
C LYS A 98 -17.79 -20.41 -9.16
N LYS A 99 -18.57 -19.33 -9.23
CA LYS A 99 -19.09 -18.81 -10.50
C LYS A 99 -18.03 -18.06 -11.29
N LEU A 100 -17.18 -17.27 -10.64
CA LEU A 100 -16.09 -16.52 -11.29
C LEU A 100 -15.12 -17.45 -12.00
N ASN A 101 -14.77 -18.58 -11.38
CA ASN A 101 -13.91 -19.61 -11.96
C ASN A 101 -14.48 -20.28 -13.23
N THR A 102 -15.73 -19.99 -13.61
CA THR A 102 -16.32 -20.45 -14.88
C THR A 102 -16.06 -19.51 -16.06
N PHE A 103 -15.46 -18.34 -15.82
CA PHE A 103 -15.21 -17.31 -16.84
C PHE A 103 -13.71 -17.14 -17.12
N PRO A 104 -13.34 -16.68 -18.32
CA PRO A 104 -11.97 -16.27 -18.59
C PRO A 104 -11.57 -15.10 -17.68
N GLY A 105 -10.28 -15.03 -17.31
CA GLY A 105 -9.75 -13.95 -16.47
C GLY A 105 -10.14 -14.02 -14.99
N ALA A 106 -10.66 -15.14 -14.50
CA ALA A 106 -11.02 -15.33 -13.09
C ALA A 106 -9.84 -15.13 -12.11
N GLU A 107 -8.60 -15.37 -12.59
CA GLU A 107 -7.35 -15.21 -11.83
C GLU A 107 -7.24 -13.85 -11.14
N GLN A 108 -7.68 -12.77 -11.79
CA GLN A 108 -7.62 -11.41 -11.22
C GLN A 108 -8.52 -11.21 -9.98
N TYR A 109 -9.46 -12.13 -9.72
CA TYR A 109 -10.37 -12.08 -8.57
C TYR A 109 -9.94 -13.00 -7.43
N LYS A 110 -8.91 -13.84 -7.60
CA LYS A 110 -8.46 -14.78 -6.58
C LYS A 110 -8.03 -14.09 -5.29
N GLU A 111 -7.32 -12.98 -5.41
CA GLU A 111 -6.89 -12.20 -4.25
C GLU A 111 -8.08 -11.58 -3.52
N LYS A 112 -9.03 -11.00 -4.26
CA LYS A 112 -10.30 -10.49 -3.71
C LYS A 112 -11.08 -11.57 -2.95
N THR A 113 -11.19 -12.79 -3.50
CA THR A 113 -11.93 -13.86 -2.83
C THR A 113 -11.17 -14.37 -1.60
N ALA A 114 -9.85 -14.49 -1.66
CA ALA A 114 -9.02 -14.91 -0.53
C ALA A 114 -9.10 -13.89 0.63
N ASP A 115 -8.86 -12.61 0.35
CA ASP A 115 -8.90 -11.55 1.35
C ASP A 115 -10.30 -11.45 2.00
N MET A 116 -11.37 -11.53 1.21
CA MET A 116 -12.74 -11.48 1.75
C MET A 116 -13.13 -12.73 2.55
N LYS A 117 -12.57 -13.91 2.25
CA LYS A 117 -12.73 -15.11 3.09
C LYS A 117 -12.05 -14.91 4.43
N GLN A 118 -10.79 -14.45 4.43
CA GLN A 118 -10.04 -14.17 5.64
C GLN A 118 -10.75 -13.12 6.52
N LEU A 119 -11.20 -12.00 5.93
CA LEU A 119 -11.97 -10.99 6.65
C LEU A 119 -13.26 -11.56 7.26
N THR A 120 -13.94 -12.45 6.54
CA THR A 120 -15.16 -13.10 7.01
C THR A 120 -14.89 -14.05 8.18
N GLU A 121 -13.81 -14.81 8.12
CA GLU A 121 -13.38 -15.70 9.20
C GLU A 121 -13.04 -14.91 10.46
N ILE A 122 -12.19 -13.88 10.34
CA ILE A 122 -11.81 -12.99 11.44
C ILE A 122 -13.06 -12.38 12.09
N TYR A 123 -13.96 -11.82 11.27
CA TYR A 123 -15.18 -11.21 11.77
C TYR A 123 -16.09 -12.22 12.50
N SER A 124 -16.19 -13.44 11.98
CA SER A 124 -16.98 -14.51 12.61
C SER A 124 -16.41 -14.92 13.97
N ARG A 125 -15.08 -15.08 14.09
CA ARG A 125 -14.41 -15.39 15.37
C ARG A 125 -14.59 -14.24 16.37
N HIS A 126 -14.41 -13.00 15.93
CA HIS A 126 -14.63 -11.82 16.77
C HIS A 126 -16.05 -11.75 17.32
N LYS A 127 -17.07 -12.05 16.49
CA LYS A 127 -18.48 -12.10 16.94
C LYS A 127 -18.76 -13.21 17.96
N GLN A 128 -17.92 -14.24 18.01
CA GLN A 128 -17.98 -15.31 19.02
C GLN A 128 -17.20 -14.97 20.29
N GLY A 129 -16.57 -13.79 20.36
CA GLY A 129 -15.82 -13.31 21.52
C GLY A 129 -14.35 -13.71 21.52
N GLU A 130 -13.83 -14.28 20.43
CA GLU A 130 -12.40 -14.55 20.29
C GLU A 130 -11.60 -13.25 20.13
N GLU A 131 -10.45 -13.16 20.78
CA GLU A 131 -9.53 -12.03 20.60
C GLU A 131 -8.80 -12.12 19.25
N LEU A 132 -8.54 -10.95 18.65
CA LEU A 132 -7.80 -10.86 17.40
C LEU A 132 -6.32 -11.17 17.62
N THR A 133 -5.73 -11.98 16.74
CA THR A 133 -4.30 -12.26 16.79
C THR A 133 -3.48 -11.13 16.17
N LYS A 134 -2.15 -11.19 16.35
CA LYS A 134 -1.21 -10.30 15.64
C LYS A 134 -1.41 -10.37 14.13
N GLU A 135 -1.56 -11.56 13.56
CA GLU A 135 -1.73 -11.79 12.12
C GLU A 135 -3.07 -11.22 11.63
N ASP A 136 -4.15 -11.36 12.40
CA ASP A 136 -5.44 -10.74 12.09
C ASP A 136 -5.30 -9.22 12.01
N LEU A 137 -4.66 -8.62 13.00
CA LEU A 137 -4.46 -7.18 13.06
C LEU A 137 -3.53 -6.69 11.94
N ARG A 138 -2.44 -7.40 11.64
CA ARG A 138 -1.58 -7.07 10.49
C ARG A 138 -2.34 -7.04 9.18
N PHE A 139 -3.25 -7.99 8.97
CA PHE A 139 -4.16 -8.03 7.83
C PHE A 139 -5.12 -6.84 7.82
N LEU A 140 -5.84 -6.60 8.93
CA LEU A 140 -6.85 -5.53 9.05
C LEU A 140 -6.26 -4.11 8.90
N TYR A 141 -5.07 -3.88 9.43
CA TYR A 141 -4.32 -2.63 9.27
C TYR A 141 -3.54 -2.54 7.96
N GLU A 142 -3.67 -3.53 7.07
CA GLU A 142 -3.08 -3.55 5.72
C GLU A 142 -1.55 -3.33 5.74
N ILE A 143 -0.87 -3.82 6.79
CA ILE A 143 0.56 -3.57 7.02
C ILE A 143 1.42 -4.17 5.90
N ASP A 144 1.06 -5.36 5.45
CA ASP A 144 1.80 -6.11 4.45
C ASP A 144 1.32 -5.80 3.02
N LYS A 145 0.00 -5.68 2.85
CA LYS A 145 -0.64 -5.35 1.57
C LYS A 145 -2.04 -4.77 1.78
N PRO A 146 -2.55 -3.98 0.82
CA PRO A 146 -3.96 -3.59 0.81
C PRO A 146 -4.89 -4.80 0.70
N ILE A 147 -6.00 -4.77 1.44
CA ILE A 147 -7.10 -5.72 1.34
C ILE A 147 -7.90 -5.42 0.09
N GLN A 148 -8.10 -6.42 -0.76
CA GLN A 148 -8.93 -6.27 -1.95
C GLN A 148 -10.36 -6.77 -1.73
N GLY A 149 -11.34 -5.93 -2.06
CA GLY A 149 -12.76 -6.23 -1.95
C GLY A 149 -13.52 -6.15 -3.27
N PHE A 150 -14.83 -6.37 -3.17
CA PHE A 150 -15.78 -6.25 -4.29
C PHE A 150 -16.54 -4.92 -4.29
N GLY A 151 -16.59 -4.20 -3.16
CA GLY A 151 -17.24 -2.91 -3.07
C GLY A 151 -16.37 -1.75 -3.57
N TYR A 152 -16.99 -0.58 -3.72
CA TYR A 152 -16.31 0.66 -4.14
C TYR A 152 -15.48 1.32 -3.04
N LYS A 153 -15.73 0.96 -1.79
CA LYS A 153 -15.01 1.45 -0.61
C LYS A 153 -14.53 0.28 0.24
N LYS A 154 -13.63 0.60 1.18
CA LYS A 154 -13.15 -0.34 2.20
C LYS A 154 -14.33 -0.98 2.92
N ASP A 155 -14.22 -2.29 3.16
CA ASP A 155 -15.27 -3.06 3.81
C ASP A 155 -15.51 -2.54 5.24
N PRO A 156 -16.76 -2.22 5.62
CA PRO A 156 -17.07 -1.59 6.91
C PRO A 156 -16.69 -2.46 8.12
N ARG A 157 -16.57 -3.78 7.94
CA ARG A 157 -16.13 -4.69 9.02
C ARG A 157 -14.72 -4.37 9.49
N ILE A 158 -13.85 -3.84 8.63
CA ILE A 158 -12.48 -3.52 9.02
C ILE A 158 -12.49 -2.41 10.08
N GLU A 159 -13.25 -1.33 9.86
CA GLU A 159 -13.41 -0.24 10.83
C GLU A 159 -14.10 -0.73 12.12
N GLU A 160 -15.00 -1.71 12.04
CA GLU A 160 -15.58 -2.33 13.23
C GLU A 160 -14.56 -3.10 14.07
N LEU A 161 -13.61 -3.78 13.42
CA LEU A 161 -12.62 -4.63 14.07
C LEU A 161 -11.42 -3.85 14.62
N THR A 162 -11.07 -2.69 14.04
CA THR A 162 -9.87 -1.90 14.39
C THR A 162 -10.19 -0.67 15.25
N ARG A 163 -11.07 -0.80 16.25
CA ARG A 163 -11.58 0.34 17.05
C ARG A 163 -10.67 0.76 18.20
N ASP A 164 -9.81 -0.12 18.68
CA ASP A 164 -8.89 0.16 19.79
C ASP A 164 -7.44 0.11 19.32
N VAL A 165 -7.04 1.14 18.57
CA VAL A 165 -5.70 1.25 17.98
C VAL A 165 -4.60 1.10 19.04
N ALA A 166 -4.82 1.58 20.27
CA ALA A 166 -3.80 1.49 21.32
C ALA A 166 -3.55 0.04 21.77
N LYS A 167 -4.62 -0.75 21.95
CA LYS A 167 -4.51 -2.18 22.23
C LYS A 167 -3.93 -2.93 21.02
N ASP A 168 -4.43 -2.63 19.83
CA ASP A 168 -4.03 -3.33 18.60
C ASP A 168 -2.54 -3.16 18.31
N VAL A 169 -2.03 -1.93 18.40
CA VAL A 169 -0.60 -1.63 18.21
C VAL A 169 0.27 -2.43 19.18
N SER A 170 -0.15 -2.57 20.43
CA SER A 170 0.59 -3.33 21.45
C SER A 170 0.71 -4.82 21.06
N ILE A 171 -0.36 -5.40 20.49
CA ILE A 171 -0.37 -6.77 19.98
C ILE A 171 0.51 -6.88 18.72
N ILE A 172 0.39 -5.93 17.78
CA ILE A 172 1.13 -5.94 16.51
C ILE A 172 2.65 -5.80 16.74
N PHE A 173 3.05 -4.94 17.67
CA PHE A 173 4.45 -4.65 18.01
C PHE A 173 5.02 -5.55 19.11
N GLU A 174 4.19 -6.42 19.69
CA GLU A 174 4.59 -7.32 20.78
C GLU A 174 5.26 -6.56 21.94
N CYS A 175 4.62 -5.46 22.33
CA CYS A 175 5.05 -4.57 23.41
C CYS A 175 3.87 -4.16 24.30
N THR A 176 4.18 -3.66 25.49
CA THR A 176 3.16 -3.09 26.40
C THR A 176 2.85 -1.65 26.01
N GLN A 177 1.72 -1.09 26.47
CA GLN A 177 1.34 0.29 26.15
C GLN A 177 2.35 1.31 26.69
N GLU A 178 3.01 1.00 27.80
CA GLU A 178 4.04 1.79 28.44
C GLU A 178 5.34 1.81 27.62
N GLN A 179 5.56 0.81 26.77
CA GLN A 179 6.72 0.76 25.86
C GLN A 179 6.47 1.50 24.54
N ILE A 180 5.33 2.19 24.40
CA ILE A 180 4.97 2.99 23.23
C ILE A 180 5.04 4.47 23.61
N ALA A 181 6.14 5.11 23.26
CA ALA A 181 6.34 6.53 23.48
C ALA A 181 5.48 7.37 22.52
N ARG A 182 4.81 8.38 23.07
CA ARG A 182 3.98 9.37 22.36
C ARG A 182 4.54 10.79 22.48
N ASN A 183 5.74 10.93 23.02
CA ASN A 183 6.55 12.15 22.98
C ASN A 183 7.96 11.78 23.46
N ILE A 184 8.91 12.70 23.29
CA ILE A 184 10.31 12.46 23.64
C ILE A 184 10.56 12.24 25.14
N ASN A 185 9.68 12.73 26.03
CA ASN A 185 9.85 12.56 27.48
C ASN A 185 9.43 11.17 27.98
N GLU A 186 8.70 10.42 27.15
CA GLU A 186 8.32 9.02 27.41
C GLU A 186 9.38 8.04 26.89
N VAL A 187 10.43 8.52 26.21
CA VAL A 187 11.46 7.67 25.64
C VAL A 187 12.49 7.28 26.70
N ASP A 188 12.70 5.98 26.84
CA ASP A 188 13.68 5.35 27.72
C ASP A 188 14.22 4.02 27.14
N GLU A 189 15.08 3.34 27.90
CA GLU A 189 15.67 2.03 27.56
C GLU A 189 14.63 0.91 27.40
N GLY A 190 13.42 1.07 27.94
CA GLY A 190 12.33 0.10 27.83
C GLY A 190 11.46 0.31 26.60
N THR A 191 11.54 1.47 25.96
CA THR A 191 10.70 1.89 24.83
C THR A 191 10.94 1.00 23.61
N LYS A 192 9.88 0.55 22.93
CA LYS A 192 9.99 -0.29 21.71
C LYS A 192 9.39 0.37 20.47
N ALA A 193 8.50 1.34 20.68
CA ALA A 193 7.80 2.02 19.61
C ALA A 193 7.69 3.51 19.90
N TYR A 194 7.71 4.32 18.85
CA TYR A 194 7.38 5.74 18.89
C TYR A 194 6.29 6.05 17.86
N ILE A 195 5.17 6.59 18.32
CA ILE A 195 4.01 6.92 17.47
C ILE A 195 3.56 8.35 17.70
N ARG A 196 4.24 9.29 17.04
CA ARG A 196 3.92 10.73 17.03
C ARG A 196 4.70 11.48 15.96
N GLU A 197 4.44 12.79 15.87
CA GLU A 197 5.12 13.73 15.00
C GLU A 197 6.63 13.45 14.92
N TRP A 198 7.12 13.39 13.68
CA TRP A 198 8.53 13.21 13.38
C TRP A 198 9.18 14.56 13.09
N SER A 199 10.27 14.85 13.79
CA SER A 199 11.05 16.07 13.64
C SER A 199 12.53 15.79 13.89
N ILE A 200 13.38 16.76 13.59
CA ILE A 200 14.82 16.66 13.85
C ILE A 200 15.11 16.49 15.34
N ASP A 201 14.37 17.16 16.22
CA ASP A 201 14.59 17.05 17.67
C ASP A 201 14.18 15.69 18.21
N VAL A 202 13.08 15.13 17.69
CA VAL A 202 12.67 13.75 17.99
C VAL A 202 13.74 12.77 17.52
N TYR A 203 14.24 12.95 16.28
CA TYR A 203 15.28 12.10 15.73
C TYR A 203 16.56 12.08 16.55
N LYS A 204 17.04 13.26 17.00
CA LYS A 204 18.23 13.39 17.85
C LYS A 204 18.14 12.58 19.15
N VAL A 205 16.93 12.37 19.66
CA VAL A 205 16.68 11.51 20.83
C VAL A 205 16.59 10.04 20.40
N ILE A 206 15.67 9.73 19.48
CA ILE A 206 15.32 8.36 19.06
C ILE A 206 16.52 7.59 18.51
N LYS A 207 17.45 8.25 17.81
CA LYS A 207 18.62 7.58 17.22
C LYS A 207 19.56 6.94 18.24
N ASN A 208 19.47 7.33 19.52
CA ASN A 208 20.27 6.74 20.59
C ASN A 208 19.63 5.48 21.21
N TYR A 209 18.43 5.10 20.79
CA TYR A 209 17.66 3.97 21.33
C TYR A 209 17.39 2.92 20.24
N PRO A 210 18.34 2.00 19.96
CA PRO A 210 18.22 1.01 18.89
C PRO A 210 17.08 -0.01 19.11
N ASN A 211 16.57 -0.11 20.34
CA ASN A 211 15.39 -0.88 20.72
C ASN A 211 14.08 -0.32 20.13
N ILE A 212 14.05 0.94 19.67
CA ILE A 212 12.86 1.56 19.09
C ILE A 212 12.80 1.26 17.59
N ILE A 213 12.26 0.10 17.26
CA ILE A 213 12.19 -0.41 15.88
C ILE A 213 10.84 -0.12 15.20
N HIS A 214 9.83 0.30 15.95
CA HIS A 214 8.51 0.64 15.42
C HIS A 214 8.28 2.15 15.43
N LEU A 215 8.49 2.80 14.29
CA LEU A 215 8.45 4.26 14.16
C LEU A 215 7.34 4.72 13.20
N TYR A 216 6.40 5.51 13.70
CA TYR A 216 5.27 6.04 12.93
C TYR A 216 4.95 7.49 13.30
N GLU A 217 4.65 8.33 12.31
CA GLU A 217 4.00 9.63 12.55
C GLU A 217 2.54 9.45 12.92
N SER A 218 1.89 8.51 12.24
CA SER A 218 0.53 8.04 12.49
C SER A 218 0.43 6.59 12.03
N PHE A 219 0.10 5.69 12.95
CA PHE A 219 -0.07 4.28 12.62
C PHE A 219 -1.44 4.02 11.98
N PRO A 220 -1.55 3.17 10.94
CA PRO A 220 -0.45 2.49 10.22
C PRO A 220 0.11 3.34 9.06
N ASP A 221 -0.55 4.44 8.70
CA ASP A 221 -0.42 5.09 7.39
C ASP A 221 0.91 5.80 7.13
N LYS A 222 1.57 6.32 8.17
CA LYS A 222 2.78 7.13 8.05
C LYS A 222 3.93 6.51 8.82
N LYS A 223 4.52 5.46 8.25
CA LYS A 223 5.75 4.88 8.79
C LYS A 223 6.92 5.86 8.61
N ILE A 224 7.73 5.99 9.65
CA ILE A 224 8.98 6.76 9.62
C ILE A 224 10.06 5.86 9.02
N PHE A 225 10.85 6.43 8.11
CA PHE A 225 11.99 5.73 7.53
C PHE A 225 13.25 6.14 8.29
N MET A 226 13.77 5.19 9.05
CA MET A 226 15.04 5.25 9.75
C MET A 226 15.59 3.82 9.80
N GLN A 227 16.76 3.59 9.22
CA GLN A 227 17.38 2.27 9.19
C GLN A 227 18.87 2.36 8.87
N THR A 228 19.60 1.36 9.31
CA THR A 228 20.98 1.13 8.88
C THR A 228 20.98 0.32 7.57
N LEU A 229 21.66 0.83 6.55
CA LEU A 229 21.93 0.12 5.30
C LEU A 229 23.34 -0.46 5.35
N GLU A 230 23.44 -1.77 5.26
CA GLU A 230 24.72 -2.45 5.03
C GLU A 230 24.89 -2.71 3.53
N THR A 231 25.97 -2.24 2.92
CA THR A 231 26.20 -2.49 1.49
C THR A 231 26.60 -3.94 1.22
N ASP A 232 26.17 -4.47 0.07
CA ASP A 232 26.70 -5.74 -0.43
C ASP A 232 28.02 -5.46 -1.16
N PRO A 233 29.18 -5.93 -0.66
CA PRO A 233 30.48 -5.68 -1.28
C PRO A 233 30.68 -6.40 -2.62
N THR A 234 29.77 -7.31 -3.01
CA THR A 234 29.78 -7.89 -4.36
C THR A 234 29.21 -6.94 -5.41
N ILE A 235 28.50 -5.88 -4.97
CA ILE A 235 27.97 -4.80 -5.80
C ILE A 235 28.93 -3.61 -5.72
N ASP A 236 30.14 -3.83 -6.24
CA ASP A 236 31.29 -2.93 -6.16
C ASP A 236 31.54 -2.12 -7.45
N SER A 237 30.62 -2.17 -8.41
CA SER A 237 30.75 -1.48 -9.70
C SER A 237 29.38 -1.18 -10.33
N PRO A 238 29.32 -0.26 -11.30
CA PRO A 238 28.11 0.00 -12.08
C PRO A 238 27.55 -1.26 -12.76
N ASP A 239 28.42 -2.12 -13.30
CA ASP A 239 28.01 -3.34 -14.02
C ASP A 239 27.41 -4.37 -13.07
N THR A 240 28.04 -4.61 -11.91
CA THR A 240 27.51 -5.55 -10.90
C THR A 240 26.20 -5.04 -10.30
N ALA A 241 26.07 -3.73 -10.07
CA ALA A 241 24.83 -3.10 -9.62
C ALA A 241 23.71 -3.26 -10.65
N LYS A 242 23.99 -2.98 -11.93
CA LYS A 242 23.01 -3.12 -13.01
C LYS A 242 22.51 -4.56 -13.11
N GLN A 243 23.41 -5.53 -13.14
CA GLN A 243 23.06 -6.94 -13.22
C GLN A 243 22.17 -7.37 -12.04
N ALA A 244 22.53 -6.99 -10.82
CA ALA A 244 21.74 -7.33 -9.64
C ALA A 244 20.34 -6.71 -9.64
N LEU A 245 20.19 -5.48 -10.16
CA LEU A 245 18.88 -4.84 -10.30
C LEU A 245 18.02 -5.55 -11.36
N GLU A 246 18.61 -5.93 -12.49
CA GLU A 246 17.94 -6.69 -13.56
C GLU A 246 17.52 -8.09 -13.08
N ASP A 247 18.39 -8.79 -12.34
CA ASP A 247 18.11 -10.11 -11.77
C ASP A 247 16.93 -10.08 -10.79
N LYS A 248 16.75 -8.97 -10.06
CA LYS A 248 15.59 -8.72 -9.20
C LYS A 248 14.38 -8.16 -9.94
N ASN A 249 14.44 -8.06 -11.26
CA ASN A 249 13.39 -7.49 -12.10
C ASN A 249 12.99 -6.09 -11.62
N ILE A 250 13.97 -5.23 -11.32
CA ILE A 250 13.76 -3.82 -10.98
C ILE A 250 13.81 -3.00 -12.28
N LEU A 251 12.84 -2.11 -12.47
CA LEU A 251 12.81 -1.21 -13.61
C LEU A 251 13.92 -0.17 -13.50
N LEU A 252 14.71 -0.03 -14.56
CA LEU A 252 15.75 0.98 -14.70
C LEU A 252 15.23 2.08 -15.62
N ILE A 253 15.09 3.31 -15.11
CA ILE A 253 14.50 4.42 -15.88
C ILE A 253 15.45 5.62 -15.85
N MET A 254 15.98 6.01 -17.02
CA MET A 254 16.95 7.12 -17.13
C MET A 254 18.14 6.93 -16.16
N LEU A 255 18.59 5.69 -15.99
CA LEU A 255 19.49 5.27 -14.92
C LEU A 255 20.92 5.05 -15.40
N GLU A 256 21.10 4.72 -16.67
CA GLU A 256 22.33 4.19 -17.23
C GLU A 256 23.52 5.12 -16.96
N GLU A 257 23.37 6.41 -17.25
CA GLU A 257 24.47 7.38 -17.13
C GLU A 257 24.81 7.75 -15.69
N ILE A 258 23.81 7.84 -14.80
CA ILE A 258 24.05 8.10 -13.39
C ILE A 258 24.73 6.89 -12.73
N LEU A 259 24.34 5.68 -13.12
CA LEU A 259 24.94 4.45 -12.61
C LEU A 259 26.39 4.28 -13.10
N GLU A 260 26.67 4.53 -14.39
CA GLU A 260 28.03 4.50 -14.97
C GLU A 260 29.02 5.41 -14.21
N LYS A 261 28.54 6.53 -13.68
CA LYS A 261 29.35 7.54 -12.96
C LYS A 261 29.31 7.37 -11.44
N THR A 262 28.61 6.36 -10.93
CA THR A 262 28.52 6.11 -9.49
C THR A 262 29.78 5.40 -9.01
N GLU A 263 30.39 5.96 -7.98
CA GLU A 263 31.49 5.32 -7.25
C GLU A 263 30.92 4.34 -6.23
N PHE A 264 31.45 3.11 -6.25
CA PHE A 264 31.08 2.03 -5.36
C PHE A 264 32.24 1.66 -4.45
N SER A 265 31.92 1.39 -3.20
CA SER A 265 32.87 0.92 -2.22
C SER A 265 33.19 -0.55 -2.47
N LYS A 266 34.49 -0.92 -2.43
CA LYS A 266 34.92 -2.32 -2.55
C LYS A 266 34.75 -3.12 -1.27
N GLU A 267 34.72 -2.42 -0.14
CA GLU A 267 34.52 -3.02 1.17
C GLU A 267 33.11 -2.70 1.66
N LYS A 268 32.56 -3.60 2.48
CA LYS A 268 31.26 -3.42 3.12
C LYS A 268 31.25 -2.10 3.89
N GLN A 269 30.26 -1.27 3.61
CA GLN A 269 29.98 -0.01 4.30
C GLN A 269 28.69 -0.11 5.08
N GLU A 270 28.55 0.74 6.09
CA GLU A 270 27.35 0.89 6.89
C GLU A 270 26.91 2.35 6.84
N TYR A 271 25.67 2.58 6.42
CA TYR A 271 25.08 3.91 6.32
C TYR A 271 23.81 3.98 7.17
N ASP A 272 23.82 4.83 8.20
CA ASP A 272 22.59 5.15 8.93
C ASP A 272 21.78 6.15 8.10
N LEU A 273 20.60 5.71 7.67
CA LEU A 273 19.73 6.46 6.77
C LEU A 273 18.49 6.95 7.51
N VAL A 274 18.12 8.20 7.27
CA VAL A 274 16.92 8.82 7.83
C VAL A 274 16.22 9.66 6.78
N ARG A 275 14.89 9.71 6.82
CA ARG A 275 14.09 10.47 5.86
C ARG A 275 13.33 11.60 6.51
N PHE A 276 13.41 12.78 5.90
CA PHE A 276 12.65 13.96 6.31
C PHE A 276 11.95 14.60 5.12
N SER A 277 10.80 15.20 5.38
CA SER A 277 10.17 16.12 4.44
C SER A 277 10.85 17.48 4.45
N VAL A 278 10.75 18.23 3.36
CA VAL A 278 11.23 19.62 3.26
C VAL A 278 10.63 20.48 4.37
N LYS A 279 9.36 20.25 4.74
CA LYS A 279 8.73 20.87 5.92
C LYS A 279 9.47 20.55 7.23
N GLN A 280 9.81 19.28 7.45
CA GLN A 280 10.49 18.82 8.67
C GLN A 280 11.92 19.34 8.79
N LEU A 281 12.54 19.72 7.67
CA LEU A 281 13.84 20.41 7.65
C LEU A 281 13.74 21.91 7.97
N GLY A 282 12.53 22.46 8.11
CA GLY A 282 12.28 23.85 8.48
C GLY A 282 11.69 24.72 7.37
N PHE A 283 11.28 24.13 6.24
CA PHE A 283 10.74 24.86 5.09
C PHE A 283 9.25 24.57 4.85
N PRO A 284 8.33 25.25 5.56
CA PRO A 284 6.90 24.94 5.51
C PRO A 284 6.25 25.16 4.13
N ASN A 285 6.87 25.99 3.28
CA ASN A 285 6.38 26.34 1.95
C ASN A 285 7.14 25.66 0.81
N GLY A 286 8.19 24.89 1.10
CA GLY A 286 9.14 24.39 0.11
C GLY A 286 10.46 25.15 0.13
N ALA A 287 11.44 24.62 -0.61
CA ALA A 287 12.79 25.15 -0.72
C ALA A 287 13.49 24.59 -1.97
N THR A 288 14.61 25.20 -2.37
CA THR A 288 15.47 24.67 -3.44
C THR A 288 16.34 23.52 -2.97
N THR A 289 16.92 22.75 -3.90
CA THR A 289 17.86 21.67 -3.58
C THR A 289 19.02 22.16 -2.70
N ASP A 290 19.62 23.30 -3.05
CA ASP A 290 20.77 23.85 -2.30
C ASP A 290 20.37 24.34 -0.90
N GLU A 291 19.21 24.96 -0.75
CA GLU A 291 18.68 25.36 0.57
C GLU A 291 18.44 24.14 1.45
N ILE A 292 17.87 23.07 0.89
CA ILE A 292 17.62 21.80 1.58
C ILE A 292 18.94 21.17 2.03
N TYR A 293 19.93 21.07 1.15
CA TYR A 293 21.22 20.44 1.45
C TYR A 293 22.02 21.24 2.48
N THR A 294 22.02 22.56 2.36
CA THR A 294 22.65 23.45 3.34
C THR A 294 22.00 23.26 4.70
N LYS A 295 20.67 23.25 4.75
CA LYS A 295 19.94 23.10 6.00
C LYS A 295 20.13 21.72 6.63
N ALA A 296 20.16 20.65 5.83
CA ALA A 296 20.42 19.30 6.30
C ALA A 296 21.78 19.23 7.05
N LYS A 297 22.84 19.81 6.47
CA LYS A 297 24.16 19.87 7.10
C LYS A 297 24.16 20.63 8.42
N GLU A 298 23.48 21.78 8.50
CA GLU A 298 23.32 22.53 9.75
C GLU A 298 22.62 21.72 10.85
N LEU A 299 21.78 20.76 10.45
CA LEU A 299 21.02 19.89 11.35
C LEU A 299 21.77 18.59 11.72
N GLY A 300 23.00 18.42 11.21
CA GLY A 300 23.83 17.23 11.43
C GLY A 300 23.52 16.06 10.49
N LEU A 301 22.83 16.32 9.37
CA LEU A 301 22.54 15.34 8.34
C LEU A 301 23.47 15.56 7.14
N ASP A 302 24.04 14.50 6.61
CA ASP A 302 24.92 14.54 5.44
C ASP A 302 24.23 13.97 4.20
N LEU A 303 24.83 14.31 3.05
CA LEU A 303 24.46 13.71 1.78
C LEU A 303 24.93 12.26 1.74
N CYS A 304 24.07 11.38 1.24
CA CYS A 304 24.40 9.99 0.99
C CYS A 304 25.46 9.88 -0.12
N PRO A 305 26.41 8.94 -0.01
CA PRO A 305 27.16 8.44 -1.16
C PRO A 305 26.22 7.93 -2.25
N ALA A 306 26.62 8.08 -3.52
CA ALA A 306 25.77 7.74 -4.67
C ALA A 306 25.36 6.25 -4.68
N GLU A 307 26.25 5.34 -4.24
CA GLU A 307 25.97 3.90 -4.16
C GLU A 307 24.77 3.54 -3.25
N VAL A 308 24.37 4.43 -2.33
CA VAL A 308 23.20 4.22 -1.47
C VAL A 308 21.94 4.02 -2.31
N GLY A 309 21.79 4.68 -3.46
CA GLY A 309 20.64 4.51 -4.34
C GLY A 309 20.42 3.05 -4.78
N PRO A 310 21.35 2.45 -5.54
CA PRO A 310 21.25 1.05 -5.97
C PRO A 310 21.29 0.06 -4.80
N GLN A 311 22.19 0.24 -3.82
CA GLN A 311 22.30 -0.66 -2.66
C GLN A 311 21.00 -0.70 -1.84
N LEU A 312 20.41 0.48 -1.57
CA LEU A 312 19.13 0.57 -0.86
C LEU A 312 18.01 -0.07 -1.67
N ARG A 313 17.92 0.19 -2.99
CA ARG A 313 16.83 -0.37 -3.79
C ARG A 313 16.85 -1.90 -3.80
N LEU A 314 18.03 -2.51 -3.89
CA LEU A 314 18.18 -3.97 -3.91
C LEU A 314 17.68 -4.65 -2.62
N GLN A 315 17.70 -3.93 -1.49
CA GLN A 315 17.32 -4.47 -0.18
C GLN A 315 15.92 -4.01 0.27
N ASN A 316 15.47 -2.87 -0.23
CA ASN A 316 14.19 -2.28 0.11
C ASN A 316 13.13 -2.74 -0.90
N THR A 317 11.96 -3.19 -0.45
CA THR A 317 10.82 -3.55 -1.32
C THR A 317 9.68 -2.53 -1.28
N SER A 318 9.87 -1.43 -0.56
CA SER A 318 8.89 -0.36 -0.47
C SER A 318 8.61 0.24 -1.84
N LYS A 319 7.31 0.44 -2.06
CA LYS A 319 6.70 1.08 -3.23
C LYS A 319 6.61 2.60 -3.10
N GLU A 320 7.06 3.14 -1.98
CA GLU A 320 7.12 4.57 -1.76
C GLU A 320 8.20 5.22 -2.62
N TRP A 321 7.89 6.44 -3.07
CA TRP A 321 8.85 7.27 -3.77
C TRP A 321 9.87 7.84 -2.77
N MET A 322 11.17 7.55 -2.96
CA MET A 322 12.25 8.01 -2.06
C MET A 322 13.38 8.65 -2.84
N LEU A 323 13.59 9.96 -2.65
CA LEU A 323 14.75 10.68 -3.20
C LEU A 323 15.96 10.45 -2.31
N ILE A 324 17.08 10.08 -2.90
CA ILE A 324 18.35 10.04 -2.18
C ILE A 324 18.96 11.45 -2.23
N ALA A 325 19.16 12.06 -1.07
CA ALA A 325 19.92 13.31 -0.96
C ALA A 325 21.40 12.99 -1.16
N MET A 326 21.86 13.09 -2.39
CA MET A 326 23.24 12.82 -2.78
C MET A 326 23.79 14.01 -3.57
N LYS A 327 25.12 14.08 -3.70
CA LYS A 327 25.72 14.99 -4.66
C LYS A 327 25.22 14.65 -6.06
N GLN A 328 24.75 15.64 -6.80
CA GLN A 328 24.24 15.41 -8.15
C GLN A 328 25.33 14.87 -9.07
N ILE A 329 24.95 13.90 -9.89
CA ILE A 329 25.78 13.37 -10.96
C ILE A 329 25.28 13.99 -12.27
N ILE A 330 26.15 14.76 -12.93
CA ILE A 330 25.83 15.41 -14.19
C ILE A 330 25.80 14.35 -15.30
N ASP A 331 24.71 14.27 -16.05
CA ASP A 331 24.60 13.38 -17.21
C ASP A 331 25.32 13.97 -18.45
N ARG A 332 25.31 13.27 -19.59
CA ARG A 332 25.97 13.73 -20.83
C ARG A 332 25.31 14.97 -21.43
N SER A 333 24.03 15.22 -21.14
CA SER A 333 23.28 16.40 -21.57
C SER A 333 23.52 17.61 -20.67
N GLY A 334 24.24 17.42 -19.55
CA GLY A 334 24.48 18.45 -18.56
C GLY A 334 23.41 18.51 -17.47
N ASP A 335 22.43 17.60 -17.47
CA ASP A 335 21.38 17.60 -16.45
C ASP A 335 21.92 16.95 -15.16
N PRO A 336 21.76 17.60 -14.00
CA PRO A 336 22.10 17.03 -12.71
C PRO A 336 21.08 15.96 -12.31
N ARG A 337 21.54 14.75 -12.00
CA ARG A 337 20.70 13.61 -11.63
C ARG A 337 20.90 13.18 -10.17
N LEU A 338 19.81 12.75 -9.55
CA LEU A 338 19.76 12.03 -8.26
C LEU A 338 19.17 10.64 -8.46
N PHE A 339 19.54 9.69 -7.61
CA PHE A 339 18.81 8.43 -7.52
C PHE A 339 17.46 8.61 -6.83
N VAL A 340 16.46 7.93 -7.37
CA VAL A 340 15.15 7.81 -6.75
C VAL A 340 14.67 6.37 -6.79
N LEU A 341 14.22 5.87 -5.64
CA LEU A 341 13.46 4.63 -5.55
C LEU A 341 12.00 4.96 -5.87
N ASP A 342 11.41 4.26 -6.83
CA ASP A 342 10.04 4.49 -7.24
C ASP A 342 9.31 3.18 -7.60
N ARG A 343 8.15 3.33 -8.25
CA ARG A 343 7.41 2.25 -8.88
C ARG A 343 6.83 2.69 -10.20
N SER A 344 6.77 1.78 -11.15
CA SER A 344 6.03 1.95 -12.40
C SER A 344 5.32 0.65 -12.75
N GLY A 345 4.04 0.73 -13.13
CA GLY A 345 3.25 -0.47 -13.48
C GLY A 345 3.09 -1.51 -12.36
N GLY A 346 3.34 -1.15 -11.09
CA GLY A 346 3.32 -2.08 -9.95
C GLY A 346 4.66 -2.78 -9.68
N GLN A 347 5.63 -2.62 -10.57
CA GLN A 347 7.01 -3.09 -10.44
C GLN A 347 7.85 -2.02 -9.72
N LEU A 348 8.85 -2.47 -8.95
CA LEU A 348 9.79 -1.57 -8.27
C LEU A 348 10.75 -0.96 -9.31
N GLY A 349 11.10 0.30 -9.12
CA GLY A 349 12.04 1.01 -10.00
C GLY A 349 13.15 1.72 -9.25
N LEU A 350 14.24 1.94 -9.96
CA LEU A 350 15.30 2.88 -9.63
C LEU A 350 15.51 3.79 -10.83
N SER A 351 15.44 5.09 -10.61
CA SER A 351 15.46 6.08 -11.68
C SER A 351 16.49 7.17 -11.45
N GLY A 352 16.99 7.77 -12.53
CA GLY A 352 17.74 9.02 -12.51
C GLY A 352 16.80 10.21 -12.65
N TYR A 353 16.62 10.98 -11.58
CA TYR A 353 15.71 12.13 -11.54
C TYR A 353 16.47 13.45 -11.65
N SER A 354 16.02 14.37 -12.52
CA SER A 354 16.62 15.71 -12.63
C SER A 354 16.46 16.50 -11.34
N ALA A 355 17.53 17.11 -10.86
CA ALA A 355 17.52 17.96 -9.67
C ALA A 355 18.59 19.06 -9.76
N TRP A 356 18.24 20.17 -10.37
CA TRP A 356 19.06 21.38 -10.37
C TRP A 356 19.20 21.96 -8.96
N SER A 357 20.26 22.73 -8.73
CA SER A 357 20.52 23.37 -7.44
C SER A 357 19.38 24.31 -7.03
N ASP A 358 18.75 24.96 -8.00
CA ASP A 358 17.62 25.88 -7.86
C ASP A 358 16.24 25.24 -8.10
N ASP A 359 16.17 23.93 -8.35
CA ASP A 359 14.89 23.23 -8.48
C ASP A 359 14.10 23.33 -7.18
N TRP A 360 12.85 23.79 -7.30
CA TRP A 360 11.96 23.99 -6.16
C TRP A 360 11.23 22.70 -5.77
N TRP A 361 11.30 22.36 -4.48
CA TRP A 361 10.63 21.20 -3.92
C TRP A 361 9.51 21.63 -2.98
N SER A 362 8.34 20.99 -3.14
CA SER A 362 7.20 21.23 -2.24
C SER A 362 7.51 20.76 -0.82
N SER A 363 6.84 21.38 0.16
CA SER A 363 7.06 21.09 1.58
C SER A 363 6.77 19.64 1.98
N SER A 364 5.94 18.92 1.22
CA SER A 364 5.65 17.50 1.44
C SER A 364 6.70 16.56 0.85
N ARG A 365 7.63 17.05 0.00
CA ARG A 365 8.65 16.23 -0.63
C ARG A 365 9.61 15.69 0.42
N ARG A 366 10.07 14.45 0.27
CA ARG A 366 10.91 13.74 1.24
C ARG A 366 12.25 13.33 0.63
N PHE A 367 13.30 13.49 1.41
CA PHE A 367 14.69 13.16 1.07
C PHE A 367 15.26 12.20 2.12
N VAL A 368 15.99 11.20 1.65
CA VAL A 368 16.78 10.28 2.47
C VAL A 368 18.18 10.86 2.61
N PHE A 369 18.61 11.06 3.85
CA PHE A 369 19.93 11.57 4.23
C PHE A 369 20.70 10.48 4.97
N HIS A 370 22.01 10.66 5.05
CA HIS A 370 22.89 9.91 5.91
C HIS A 370 23.06 10.66 7.24
N ASP A 371 22.95 9.97 8.37
CA ASP A 371 23.36 10.51 9.66
C ASP A 371 24.86 10.32 9.83
N CYS A 372 25.59 11.41 9.73
CA CYS A 372 27.00 11.40 10.08
C CYS A 372 27.07 11.25 11.59
N LYS A 373 27.50 10.07 12.08
CA LYS A 373 27.95 9.94 13.46
C LYS A 373 29.08 10.94 13.61
N LEU A 374 28.80 12.12 14.14
CA LEU A 374 29.84 13.01 14.62
C LEU A 374 30.63 12.18 15.62
N GLU A 375 31.82 11.73 15.22
CA GLU A 375 32.79 11.16 16.15
C GLU A 375 33.03 12.23 17.22
N THR A 376 32.41 12.05 18.38
CA THR A 376 32.67 12.84 19.59
C THR A 376 33.93 12.36 20.27
#